data_AF-A0A953DTN5-F1
#
_entry.id   AF-A0A953DTN5-F1
#
_cell.length_a   1.000
_cell.length_b   1.000
_cell.length_c   1.000
_cell.angle_alpha   90.00
_cell.angle_beta   90.00
_cell.angle_gamma   90.00
#
_symmetry.space_group_name_H-M   'P 1'
#
loop_
_entity.id
_entity.type
_entity.pdbx_description
1 polymer ?
#
loop_
_entity_poly.entity_id
_entity_poly.type
_entity_poly.pdbx_seq_one_letter_code
_entity_poly.pdbx_strand_id
1 'polypeptide(L)'
;MYLVFVMGALLLYSTLSRLFFGVPINWVLETTQFLLSAYYLLGGAYTLQLGQHVRMDLFYDRLSPRRKAATDAITILFVLFYLVVLFAGGISSTEYAITFGQKNYSAWAPPLWPIKIVMTFGILLMLLQCVSAFIKDVAAARGKPIA
;
A
#
# COMPACT_ATOMS: atom_id res chain seq x y z
N MET A 1 -6.48 -9.62 4.61
CA MET A 1 -7.79 -9.02 4.24
C MET A 1 -8.74 -8.78 5.43
N TYR A 2 -8.45 -9.26 6.65
CA TYR A 2 -9.37 -9.12 7.79
C TYR A 2 -9.36 -7.77 8.51
N LEU A 3 -8.39 -6.89 8.23
CA LEU A 3 -8.29 -5.57 8.91
C LEU A 3 -9.52 -4.68 8.68
N VAL A 4 -10.23 -4.85 7.57
CA VAL A 4 -11.47 -4.11 7.29
C VAL A 4 -12.56 -4.42 8.34
N PHE A 5 -12.66 -5.67 8.79
CA PHE A 5 -13.61 -6.03 9.84
C PHE A 5 -13.22 -5.42 11.19
N VAL A 6 -11.92 -5.37 11.49
CA VAL A 6 -11.40 -4.70 12.70
C VAL A 6 -11.74 -3.21 12.67
N MET A 7 -11.52 -2.55 11.53
CA MET A 7 -11.91 -1.15 11.34
C MET A 7 -13.42 -0.93 11.52
N GLY A 8 -14.24 -1.80 10.92
CA GLY A 8 -15.69 -1.76 11.06
C GLY A 8 -16.13 -1.89 12.52
N ALA A 9 -15.55 -2.84 13.25
CA ALA A 9 -15.81 -3.02 14.68
C ALA A 9 -15.41 -1.79 15.52
N LEU A 10 -14.26 -1.17 15.22
CA LEU A 10 -13.82 0.05 15.90
C LEU A 10 -14.78 1.22 15.66
N LEU A 11 -15.17 1.45 14.40
CA LEU A 11 -16.12 2.51 14.06
C LEU A 11 -17.49 2.28 14.71
N LEU A 12 -18.01 1.04 14.66
CA LEU A 12 -19.24 0.66 15.34
C LEU A 12 -19.13 0.93 16.84
N TYR A 13 -18.03 0.53 17.48
CA TYR A 13 -17.78 0.78 18.90
C TYR A 13 -17.80 2.30 19.22
N SER A 14 -17.17 3.13 18.40
CA SER A 14 -17.21 4.59 18.58
C SER A 14 -18.62 5.16 18.45
N THR A 15 -19.39 4.71 17.46
CA THR A 15 -20.77 5.16 17.25
C THR A 15 -21.67 4.70 18.39
N LEU A 16 -21.58 3.45 18.82
CA LEU A 16 -22.35 2.91 19.95
C LEU A 16 -21.99 3.64 21.25
N SER A 17 -20.70 3.90 21.49
CA SER A 17 -20.26 4.63 22.68
C SER A 17 -20.87 6.03 22.75
N ARG A 18 -20.85 6.74 21.61
CA ARG A 18 -21.45 8.07 21.50
C ARG A 18 -22.97 8.06 21.65
N LEU A 19 -23.64 7.03 21.12
CA LEU A 19 -25.10 6.93 21.14
C LEU A 19 -25.65 6.55 22.52
N PHE A 20 -25.04 5.57 23.19
CA PHE A 20 -25.53 5.02 24.45
C PHE A 20 -24.95 5.70 25.69
N PHE A 21 -23.67 6.08 25.65
CA PHE A 21 -22.97 6.65 26.82
C PHE A 21 -22.69 8.14 26.67
N GLY A 22 -22.91 8.74 25.50
CA GLY A 22 -22.65 10.17 25.26
C GLY A 22 -21.17 10.56 25.30
N VAL A 23 -20.25 9.60 25.44
CA VAL A 23 -18.80 9.86 25.55
C VAL A 23 -18.11 9.62 24.20
N PRO A 24 -17.49 10.64 23.59
CA PRO A 24 -16.73 10.46 22.36
C PRO A 24 -15.39 9.77 22.63
N ILE A 25 -15.09 8.72 21.86
CA ILE A 25 -13.80 8.02 21.93
C ILE A 25 -12.85 8.63 20.90
N ASN A 26 -11.82 9.33 21.38
CA ASN A 26 -10.89 10.12 20.58
C ASN A 26 -9.88 9.30 19.77
N TRP A 27 -9.45 8.13 20.27
CA TRP A 27 -8.40 7.32 19.64
C TRP A 27 -8.89 6.45 18.46
N VAL A 28 -10.20 6.21 18.34
CA VAL A 28 -10.76 5.28 17.34
C VAL A 28 -10.54 5.79 15.93
N LEU A 29 -10.70 7.09 15.70
CA LEU A 29 -10.57 7.69 14.37
C LEU A 29 -9.17 7.46 13.80
N GLU A 30 -8.15 7.77 14.58
CA GLU A 30 -6.74 7.66 14.16
C GLU A 30 -6.31 6.21 14.01
N THR A 31 -6.73 5.34 14.95
CA THR A 31 -6.48 3.91 14.84
C THR A 31 -7.08 3.33 13.57
N THR A 32 -8.30 3.76 13.22
CA THR A 32 -8.96 3.36 11.98
C THR A 32 -8.22 3.86 10.74
N GLN A 33 -7.71 5.10 10.76
CA GLN A 33 -6.90 5.65 9.67
C GLN A 33 -5.58 4.89 9.51
N PHE A 34 -4.88 4.59 10.60
CA PHE A 34 -3.64 3.80 10.56
C PHE A 34 -3.88 2.39 10.05
N LEU A 35 -4.96 1.73 10.49
CA LEU A 35 -5.36 0.42 9.97
C LEU A 35 -5.68 0.49 8.48
N LEU A 36 -6.32 1.55 8.01
CA LEU A 36 -6.61 1.75 6.59
C LEU A 36 -5.33 1.90 5.76
N SER A 37 -4.40 2.74 6.21
CA SER A 37 -3.10 2.92 5.54
C SER A 37 -2.31 1.62 5.49
N ALA A 38 -2.25 0.87 6.59
CA ALA A 38 -1.61 -0.43 6.64
C ALA A 38 -2.29 -1.44 5.71
N TYR A 39 -3.62 -1.47 5.70
CA TYR A 39 -4.40 -2.35 4.83
C TYR A 39 -4.13 -2.11 3.34
N TYR A 40 -4.12 -0.84 2.90
CA TYR A 40 -3.89 -0.52 1.50
C TYR A 40 -2.45 -0.82 1.05
N LEU A 41 -1.44 -0.47 1.84
CA LEU A 41 -0.05 -0.68 1.43
C LEU A 41 0.37 -2.15 1.45
N LEU A 42 -0.02 -2.89 2.49
CA LEU A 42 0.24 -4.32 2.56
C LEU A 42 -0.62 -5.09 1.54
N GLY A 43 -1.89 -4.68 1.38
CA GLY A 43 -2.80 -5.24 0.39
C GLY A 43 -2.34 -4.97 -1.04
N GLY A 44 -1.75 -3.81 -1.32
CA GLY A 44 -1.27 -3.40 -2.64
C GLY A 44 -0.26 -4.37 -3.24
N ALA A 45 0.73 -4.81 -2.45
CA ALA A 45 1.71 -5.81 -2.88
C ALA A 45 1.02 -7.14 -3.26
N TYR A 46 0.04 -7.56 -2.46
CA TYR A 46 -0.70 -8.79 -2.68
C TYR A 46 -1.64 -8.71 -3.90
N THR A 47 -2.34 -7.59 -4.09
CA THR A 47 -3.20 -7.37 -5.27
C THR A 47 -2.39 -7.30 -6.56
N LEU A 48 -1.18 -6.74 -6.50
CA LEU A 48 -0.25 -6.73 -7.63
C LEU A 48 0.19 -8.15 -7.98
N GLN A 49 0.49 -8.98 -6.98
CA GLN A 49 0.85 -10.38 -7.19
C GLN A 49 -0.28 -11.18 -7.86
N LEU A 50 -1.53 -10.92 -7.48
CA LEU A 50 -2.71 -11.54 -8.09
C LEU A 50 -3.07 -10.96 -9.47
N GLY A 51 -2.38 -9.92 -9.94
CA GLY A 51 -2.72 -9.23 -11.19
C GLY A 51 -4.07 -8.52 -11.15
N GLN A 52 -4.59 -8.21 -9.95
CA GLN A 52 -5.89 -7.56 -9.75
C GLN A 52 -5.79 -6.05 -9.53
N HIS A 53 -4.64 -5.44 -9.84
CA HIS A 53 -4.61 -4.00 -10.00
C HIS A 53 -5.43 -3.58 -11.21
N VAL A 54 -6.26 -2.56 -11.02
CA VAL A 54 -7.09 -2.00 -12.09
C VAL A 54 -6.18 -1.55 -13.23
N ARG A 55 -6.37 -2.18 -14.38
CA ARG A 55 -5.62 -1.91 -15.62
C ARG A 55 -6.58 -1.46 -16.71
N MET A 56 -6.07 -0.69 -17.66
CA MET A 56 -6.88 -0.18 -18.78
C MET A 56 -6.91 -1.21 -19.91
N ASP A 57 -7.95 -2.05 -19.95
CA ASP A 57 -8.04 -3.17 -20.90
C ASP A 57 -8.44 -2.75 -22.33
N LEU A 58 -9.08 -1.59 -22.51
CA LEU A 58 -9.71 -1.19 -23.79
C LEU A 58 -8.75 -1.18 -25.00
N PHE A 59 -7.54 -0.67 -24.81
CA PHE A 59 -6.50 -0.63 -25.86
C PHE A 59 -5.49 -1.76 -25.72
N TYR A 60 -5.28 -2.22 -24.49
CA TYR A 60 -4.32 -3.27 -24.17
C TYR A 60 -4.74 -4.60 -24.81
N ASP A 61 -6.03 -4.96 -24.78
CA ASP A 61 -6.51 -6.25 -25.29
C ASP A 61 -6.26 -6.46 -26.79
N ARG A 62 -6.15 -5.38 -27.57
CA ARG A 62 -5.91 -5.42 -29.02
C ARG A 62 -4.43 -5.62 -29.39
N LEU A 63 -3.52 -5.59 -28.42
CA LEU A 63 -2.09 -5.73 -28.67
C LEU A 63 -1.67 -7.21 -28.78
N SER A 64 -0.68 -7.49 -29.63
CA SER A 64 -0.07 -8.82 -29.70
C SER A 64 0.70 -9.15 -28.42
N PRO A 65 0.89 -10.43 -28.06
CA PRO A 65 1.54 -10.84 -26.81
C PRO A 65 2.93 -10.20 -26.58
N ARG A 66 3.71 -10.02 -27.65
CA ARG A 66 5.02 -9.35 -27.58
C ARG A 66 4.90 -7.84 -27.32
N ARG A 67 3.89 -7.17 -27.90
CA ARG A 67 3.65 -5.74 -27.67
C ARG A 67 3.12 -5.49 -26.27
N LYS A 68 2.24 -6.36 -25.76
CA LYS A 68 1.78 -6.35 -24.36
C LYS A 68 2.95 -6.40 -23.39
N ALA A 69 3.80 -7.44 -23.50
CA ALA A 69 4.98 -7.59 -22.64
C ALA A 69 5.98 -6.42 -22.74
N ALA A 70 6.15 -5.82 -23.93
CA ALA A 70 7.01 -4.65 -24.09
C ALA A 70 6.42 -3.40 -23.41
N THR A 71 5.11 -3.17 -23.53
CA THR A 71 4.42 -2.07 -22.85
C THR A 71 4.43 -2.25 -21.34
N ASP A 72 4.21 -3.48 -20.84
CA ASP A 72 4.27 -3.79 -19.41
C ASP A 72 5.68 -3.57 -18.85
N ALA A 73 6.72 -4.04 -19.54
CA ALA A 73 8.11 -3.83 -19.14
C ALA A 73 8.50 -2.33 -19.08
N ILE A 74 7.93 -1.49 -19.94
CA ILE A 74 8.16 -0.03 -19.92
C ILE A 74 7.37 0.62 -18.79
N THR A 75 6.09 0.31 -18.65
CA THR A 75 5.22 0.91 -17.63
C THR A 75 5.68 0.57 -16.22
N ILE A 76 6.11 -0.67 -15.98
CA ILE A 76 6.59 -1.11 -14.67
C ILE A 76 7.89 -0.42 -14.27
N LEU A 77 8.72 0.04 -15.22
CA LEU A 77 9.92 0.82 -14.92
C LEU A 77 9.58 2.17 -14.29
N PHE A 78 8.51 2.83 -14.75
CA PHE A 78 8.01 4.06 -14.11
C PHE A 78 7.46 3.80 -12.71
N VAL A 79 6.74 2.68 -12.53
CA VAL A 79 6.24 2.27 -11.21
C VAL A 79 7.40 1.96 -10.26
N LEU A 80 8.44 1.27 -10.75
CA LEU A 80 9.62 0.93 -9.97
C LEU A 80 10.40 2.17 -9.57
N PHE A 81 10.59 3.13 -10.49
CA PHE A 81 11.19 4.43 -10.18
C PHE A 81 10.39 5.16 -9.08
N TYR A 82 9.06 5.25 -9.24
CA TYR A 82 8.19 5.86 -8.24
C TYR A 82 8.30 5.17 -6.87
N LEU A 83 8.26 3.83 -6.83
CA LEU A 83 8.36 3.06 -5.58
C LEU A 83 9.72 3.21 -4.91
N VAL A 84 10.82 3.30 -5.66
CA VAL A 84 12.17 3.55 -5.11
C VAL A 84 12.22 4.91 -4.43
N VAL A 85 11.72 5.96 -5.09
CA VAL A 85 11.67 7.32 -4.51
C VAL A 85 10.76 7.34 -3.28
N LEU A 86 9.61 6.69 -3.36
CA LEU A 86 8.65 6.58 -2.26
C LEU A 86 9.25 5.82 -1.07
N PHE A 87 10.01 4.76 -1.32
CA PHE A 87 10.70 3.98 -0.29
C PHE A 87 11.78 4.78 0.42
N ALA A 88 12.60 5.52 -0.33
CA ALA A 88 13.60 6.43 0.24
C ALA A 88 12.94 7.51 1.11
N GLY A 89 11.85 8.11 0.64
CA GLY A 89 11.05 9.05 1.42
C GLY A 89 10.42 8.41 2.66
N GLY A 90 9.97 7.16 2.56
CA GLY A 90 9.43 6.36 3.66
C GLY A 90 10.45 6.12 4.77
N ILE A 91 11.67 5.72 4.41
CA ILE A 91 12.78 5.54 5.37
C ILE A 91 13.08 6.86 6.07
N SER A 92 13.32 7.94 5.32
CA SER A 92 13.64 9.25 5.90
C SER A 92 12.53 9.75 6.82
N SER A 93 11.27 9.59 6.41
CA SER A 93 10.10 9.98 7.22
C SER A 93 9.93 9.13 8.48
N THR A 94 10.32 7.85 8.43
CA THR A 94 10.28 6.93 9.57
C THR A 94 11.38 7.26 10.56
N GLU A 95 12.61 7.47 10.09
CA GLU A 95 13.75 7.89 10.90
C GLU A 95 13.44 9.22 11.60
N TYR A 96 12.91 10.19 10.87
CA TYR A 96 12.47 11.46 11.45
C TYR A 96 11.43 11.26 12.57
N ALA A 97 10.46 10.38 12.37
CA ALA A 97 9.43 10.12 13.38
C ALA A 97 9.98 9.47 14.66
N ILE A 98 11.00 8.62 14.53
CA ILE A 98 11.67 7.97 15.67
C ILE A 98 12.54 8.99 16.42
N THR A 99 13.40 9.71 15.70
CA THR A 99 14.37 10.65 16.30
C THR A 99 13.69 11.83 16.98
N PHE A 100 12.65 12.39 16.36
CA PHE A 100 11.94 13.56 16.90
C PHE A 100 10.68 13.20 17.70
N GLY A 101 10.39 11.91 17.89
CA GLY A 101 9.21 11.45 18.63
C GLY A 101 7.90 12.00 18.07
N GLN A 102 7.77 12.04 16.73
CA GLN A 102 6.67 12.71 16.05
C GLN A 102 5.32 12.11 16.47
N LYS A 103 4.44 12.97 16.97
CA LYS A 103 3.05 12.64 17.34
C LYS A 103 2.08 13.25 16.36
N ASN A 104 0.89 12.64 16.24
CA ASN A 104 -0.16 13.23 15.43
C ASN A 104 -0.73 14.50 16.08
N TYR A 105 -1.17 15.45 15.27
CA TYR A 105 -1.82 16.68 15.73
C TYR A 105 -3.29 16.42 16.03
N SER A 106 -3.56 15.64 17.08
CA SER A 106 -4.91 15.27 17.49
C SER A 106 -5.06 15.25 19.01
N ALA A 107 -6.30 15.08 19.48
CA ALA A 107 -6.60 14.95 20.90
C ALA A 107 -5.99 13.71 21.57
N TRP A 108 -5.64 12.67 20.80
CA TRP A 108 -4.99 11.45 21.33
C TRP A 108 -3.48 11.46 21.11
N ALA A 109 -3.00 12.20 20.11
CA ALA A 109 -1.58 12.41 19.80
C ALA A 109 -0.72 11.12 19.80
N PRO A 110 -1.13 10.05 19.09
CA PRO A 110 -0.36 8.82 19.04
C PRO A 110 0.99 9.03 18.35
N PRO A 111 2.03 8.27 18.75
CA PRO A 111 3.30 8.28 18.05
C PRO A 111 3.12 7.75 16.63
N LEU A 112 3.71 8.43 15.64
CA LEU A 112 3.57 8.09 14.22
C LEU A 112 4.58 7.04 13.73
N TRP A 113 5.65 6.80 14.48
CA TRP A 113 6.69 5.86 14.07
C TRP A 113 6.17 4.43 13.78
N PRO A 114 5.20 3.83 14.53
CA PRO A 114 4.79 2.45 14.27
C PRO A 114 4.11 2.30 12.90
N ILE A 115 3.19 3.23 12.58
CA ILE A 115 2.50 3.19 11.30
C ILE A 115 3.46 3.46 10.15
N LYS A 116 4.41 4.41 10.29
CA LYS A 116 5.40 4.68 9.24
C LYS A 116 6.32 3.48 8.96
N ILE A 117 6.68 2.70 9.97
CA ILE A 117 7.41 1.43 9.77
C ILE A 117 6.57 0.46 8.93
N VAL A 118 5.29 0.26 9.29
CA VAL A 118 4.39 -0.63 8.55
C VAL A 118 4.20 -0.16 7.11
N MET A 119 4.05 1.14 6.89
CA MET A 119 3.93 1.74 5.56
C MET A 119 5.20 1.51 4.74
N THR A 120 6.38 1.79 5.30
CA THR A 120 7.68 1.60 4.64
C THR A 120 7.91 0.14 4.30
N PHE A 121 7.52 -0.77 5.20
CA PHE A 121 7.57 -2.21 4.95
C PHE A 121 6.61 -2.65 3.84
N GLY A 122 5.38 -2.11 3.79
CA GLY A 122 4.45 -2.38 2.69
C GLY A 122 4.98 -1.90 1.33
N ILE A 123 5.61 -0.73 1.28
CA ILE A 123 6.27 -0.21 0.08
C ILE A 123 7.42 -1.12 -0.36
N LEU A 124 8.22 -1.63 0.59
CA LEU A 124 9.29 -2.60 0.29
C LEU A 124 8.73 -3.87 -0.37
N LEU A 125 7.62 -4.41 0.17
CA LEU A 125 6.96 -5.59 -0.41
C LEU A 125 6.44 -5.32 -1.82
N MET A 126 5.83 -4.15 -2.06
CA MET A 126 5.40 -3.74 -3.41
C MET A 126 6.58 -3.63 -4.37
N LEU A 127 7.70 -3.07 -3.91
CA LEU A 127 8.91 -2.93 -4.72
C LEU A 127 9.47 -4.30 -5.13
N LEU A 128 9.56 -5.25 -4.19
CA LEU A 128 9.96 -6.63 -4.48
C LEU A 128 9.03 -7.30 -5.50
N GLN A 129 7.72 -7.09 -5.37
CA GLN A 129 6.75 -7.65 -6.31
C GLN A 129 6.87 -7.01 -7.71
N CYS A 130 7.09 -5.69 -7.80
CA CYS A 130 7.34 -5.01 -9.08
C CYS A 130 8.61 -5.50 -9.77
N VAL A 131 9.70 -5.73 -9.01
CA VAL A 131 10.93 -6.30 -9.56
C VAL A 131 10.67 -7.69 -10.13
N SER A 132 9.92 -8.54 -9.42
CA SER A 132 9.53 -9.87 -9.91
C SER A 132 8.73 -9.79 -11.21
N ALA A 133 7.73 -8.92 -11.26
CA ALA A 133 6.91 -8.72 -12.46
C ALA A 133 7.76 -8.20 -13.64
N PHE A 134 8.67 -7.26 -13.42
CA PHE A 134 9.55 -6.74 -14.48
C PHE A 134 10.43 -7.84 -15.09
N ILE A 135 11.00 -8.72 -14.26
CA ILE A 135 11.80 -9.85 -14.74
C ILE A 135 10.95 -10.79 -15.60
N LYS A 136 9.70 -11.07 -15.20
CA LYS A 136 8.77 -11.90 -15.96
C LYS A 136 8.37 -11.26 -17.28
N ASP A 137 8.10 -9.96 -17.29
CA ASP A 137 7.72 -9.21 -18.50
C ASP A 137 8.87 -9.18 -19.52
N VAL A 138 10.10 -8.94 -19.06
CA VAL A 138 11.30 -8.98 -19.91
C VAL A 138 11.52 -10.38 -20.49
N ALA A 139 11.30 -11.43 -19.69
CA ALA A 139 11.42 -12.80 -20.16
C ALA A 139 10.34 -13.17 -21.20
N ALA A 140 9.10 -12.73 -20.97
CA ALA A 140 7.99 -12.87 -21.91
C ALA A 140 8.25 -12.12 -23.23
N ALA A 141 8.79 -10.89 -23.16
CA ALA A 141 9.18 -10.11 -24.34
C ALA A 141 10.27 -10.82 -25.17
N ARG A 142 11.19 -11.54 -24.52
CA ARG A 142 12.23 -12.36 -25.17
C ARG A 142 11.74 -13.72 -25.66
N GLY A 143 10.46 -14.06 -25.44
CA GLY A 143 9.87 -15.34 -25.86
C GLY A 143 10.21 -16.54 -24.98
N LYS A 144 10.71 -16.30 -23.75
CA LYS A 144 10.97 -17.33 -22.74
C LYS A 144 10.14 -17.03 -21.49
N PRO A 145 8.82 -17.29 -21.48
CA PRO A 145 7.99 -16.99 -20.33
C PRO A 145 8.47 -17.79 -19.10
N ILE A 146 8.56 -17.12 -17.96
CA ILE A 146 8.93 -17.71 -16.66
C ILE A 146 7.69 -17.64 -15.76
N ALA A 147 7.43 -18.70 -15.00
CA ALA A 147 6.29 -18.82 -14.10
C ALA A 147 6.34 -17.80 -12.94
#